data_AF-A0A9P5U7T8-F1
#
_entry.id   AF-A0A9P5U7T8-F1
#
_cell.length_a   1.000
_cell.length_b   1.000
_cell.length_c   1.000
_cell.angle_alpha   90.00
_cell.angle_beta   90.00
_cell.angle_gamma   90.00
#
_symmetry.space_group_name_H-M   'P 1'
#
loop_
_entity.id
_entity.type
_entity.pdbx_description
1 polymer ?
#
loop_
_entity_poly.entity_id
_entity_poly.type
_entity_poly.pdbx_seq_one_letter_code
_entity_poly.pdbx_strand_id
1 'polypeptide(L)'
;MKAREYCCCAIPLVNSGIYFALTEQLVAGFLIAILSFATPNIVGAATPSFAKWLLGIVCLVASAVQIFGFLGVAREKPILFRRYITLHSLAIVAAFAIAAAWVITSATKHSTAQSNCIAQFFNTTDSTEQSEGNTLCNIFPWVDVGIMAGIWVWLAIMHVYLYVVINSYSSAQQRDHIKYNALNNSNGEGIPLDNRASGDYAGGHARQFSAASMSDVMNQPVREPRDGFSYSDNAPYVPQSNVPYGDSVSHPNYAYTQNPGPTPGYNNGYYDDSADLSRPPQSQAHPGEFR
;
A
#
# COMPACT_ATOMS: atom_id res chain seq x y z
N MET A 1 0.75 14.49 9.11
CA MET A 1 -0.40 14.50 8.18
C MET A 1 -0.71 13.06 7.75
N LYS A 2 -1.97 12.63 7.82
CA LYS A 2 -2.44 11.23 7.70
C LYS A 2 -2.54 10.83 6.21
N ALA A 3 -1.47 10.29 5.64
CA ALA A 3 -1.33 10.09 4.19
C ALA A 3 -1.89 8.77 3.63
N ARG A 4 -2.94 8.16 4.21
CA ARG A 4 -3.45 6.84 3.74
C ARG A 4 -4.97 6.68 3.73
N GLU A 5 -5.71 7.70 3.33
CA GLU A 5 -7.18 7.57 3.11
C GLU A 5 -7.55 7.34 1.64
N TYR A 6 -6.60 7.55 0.72
CA TYR A 6 -6.80 7.37 -0.72
C TYR A 6 -5.59 6.66 -1.35
N CYS A 7 -5.83 5.64 -2.17
CA CYS A 7 -4.78 4.98 -2.96
C CYS A 7 -4.87 5.44 -4.42
N CYS A 8 -3.85 6.21 -4.85
CA CYS A 8 -3.43 6.62 -6.21
C CYS A 8 -4.44 7.09 -7.28
N CYS A 9 -5.75 6.84 -7.18
CA CYS A 9 -6.77 7.30 -8.13
C CYS A 9 -8.15 7.43 -7.45
N ALA A 10 -8.22 8.17 -6.34
CA ALA A 10 -9.49 8.56 -5.68
C ALA A 10 -10.41 7.43 -5.16
N ILE A 11 -10.00 6.16 -5.19
CA ILE A 11 -10.76 5.10 -4.50
C ILE A 11 -10.55 5.29 -3.00
N PRO A 12 -11.59 5.67 -2.24
CA PRO A 12 -11.46 5.81 -0.81
C PRO A 12 -11.16 4.42 -0.23
N LEU A 13 -10.14 4.30 0.62
CA LEU A 13 -9.81 3.05 1.33
C LEU A 13 -10.87 2.68 2.39
N VAL A 14 -11.98 3.40 2.42
CA VAL A 14 -13.19 3.04 3.17
C VAL A 14 -13.84 1.81 2.55
N ASN A 15 -14.72 1.15 3.32
CA ASN A 15 -15.34 -0.12 2.96
C ASN A 15 -15.99 -0.12 1.55
N SER A 16 -16.48 1.02 1.06
CA SER A 16 -17.06 1.14 -0.29
C SER A 16 -16.04 0.88 -1.42
N GLY A 17 -14.80 1.32 -1.28
CA GLY A 17 -13.78 1.18 -2.31
C GLY A 17 -13.38 -0.27 -2.56
N ILE A 18 -13.32 -1.08 -1.50
CA ILE A 18 -13.02 -2.51 -1.66
C ILE A 18 -14.20 -3.27 -2.28
N TYR A 19 -15.44 -2.95 -1.90
CA TYR A 19 -16.62 -3.55 -2.55
C TYR A 19 -16.70 -3.19 -4.03
N PHE A 20 -16.33 -1.97 -4.40
CA PHE A 20 -16.25 -1.56 -5.80
C PHE A 20 -15.21 -2.40 -6.55
N ALA A 21 -13.99 -2.53 -6.01
CA ALA A 21 -12.94 -3.34 -6.64
C ALA A 21 -13.35 -4.82 -6.81
N LEU A 22 -13.97 -5.43 -5.79
CA LEU A 22 -14.48 -6.81 -5.87
C LEU A 22 -15.61 -6.95 -6.90
N THR A 23 -16.49 -5.96 -6.98
CA THR A 23 -17.59 -5.96 -7.95
C THR A 23 -17.05 -5.83 -9.38
N GLU A 24 -16.10 -4.92 -9.61
CA GLU A 24 -15.46 -4.75 -10.91
C GLU A 24 -14.82 -6.06 -11.39
N GLN A 25 -14.09 -6.74 -10.51
CA GLN A 25 -13.46 -8.02 -10.86
C GLN A 25 -14.47 -9.15 -11.07
N LEU A 26 -15.57 -9.17 -10.31
CA LEU A 26 -16.66 -10.13 -10.51
C LEU A 26 -17.33 -9.93 -11.86
N VAL A 27 -17.72 -8.68 -12.16
CA VAL A 27 -18.39 -8.33 -13.42
C VAL A 27 -17.48 -8.60 -14.60
N ALA A 28 -16.20 -8.17 -14.54
CA ALA A 28 -15.24 -8.44 -15.59
C ALA A 28 -15.04 -9.94 -15.82
N GLY A 29 -14.83 -10.73 -14.77
CA GLY A 29 -14.66 -12.18 -14.89
C GLY A 29 -15.89 -12.87 -15.49
N PHE A 30 -17.09 -12.46 -15.07
CA PHE A 30 -18.34 -13.03 -15.55
C PHE A 30 -18.64 -12.65 -16.99
N LEU A 31 -18.40 -11.39 -17.38
CA LEU A 31 -18.57 -10.92 -18.75
C LEU A 31 -17.59 -11.62 -19.69
N ILE A 32 -16.31 -11.75 -19.31
CA ILE A 32 -15.31 -12.47 -20.12
C ILE A 32 -15.71 -13.94 -20.28
N ALA A 33 -16.25 -14.58 -19.23
CA ALA A 33 -16.72 -15.95 -19.33
C ALA A 33 -17.90 -16.10 -20.31
N ILE A 34 -18.91 -15.23 -20.23
CA ILE A 34 -20.06 -15.25 -21.15
C ILE A 34 -19.58 -15.01 -22.58
N LEU A 35 -18.76 -13.98 -22.80
CA LEU A 35 -18.23 -13.66 -24.12
C LEU A 35 -17.44 -14.85 -24.67
N SER A 36 -16.61 -15.51 -23.86
CA SER A 36 -15.88 -16.71 -24.27
C SER A 36 -16.81 -17.81 -24.78
N PHE A 37 -17.93 -18.08 -24.10
CA PHE A 37 -18.89 -19.11 -24.55
C PHE A 37 -19.74 -18.68 -25.75
N ALA A 38 -20.10 -17.40 -25.83
CA ALA A 38 -20.95 -16.85 -26.87
C ALA A 38 -20.21 -16.56 -28.18
N THR A 39 -18.87 -16.49 -28.15
CA THR A 39 -18.06 -16.14 -29.31
C THR A 39 -18.25 -17.17 -30.44
N PRO A 40 -18.71 -16.76 -31.63
CA PRO A 40 -18.76 -17.64 -32.80
C PRO A 40 -17.34 -18.00 -33.26
N ASN A 41 -17.20 -19.01 -34.11
CA ASN A 41 -15.88 -19.39 -34.63
C ASN A 41 -15.25 -18.20 -35.40
N ILE A 42 -14.21 -17.57 -34.82
CA ILE A 42 -13.51 -16.44 -35.42
C ILE A 42 -12.48 -16.99 -36.42
N VAL A 43 -12.64 -16.65 -37.69
CA VAL A 43 -11.69 -17.00 -38.77
C VAL A 43 -10.34 -16.31 -38.68
N GLY A 44 -10.28 -15.17 -37.98
CA GLY A 44 -9.09 -14.35 -37.81
C GLY A 44 -8.08 -14.90 -36.81
N ALA A 45 -8.45 -15.90 -36.00
CA ALA A 45 -7.60 -16.45 -34.96
C ALA A 45 -7.43 -17.96 -35.10
N ALA A 46 -6.17 -18.43 -35.06
CA ALA A 46 -5.84 -19.85 -35.11
C ALA A 46 -5.91 -20.50 -33.72
N THR A 47 -7.06 -20.35 -33.04
CA THR A 47 -7.28 -20.95 -31.72
C THR A 47 -7.96 -22.31 -31.81
N PRO A 48 -7.56 -23.30 -30.99
CA PRO A 48 -8.20 -24.60 -31.00
C PRO A 48 -9.64 -24.53 -30.48
N SER A 49 -10.50 -25.47 -30.89
CA SER A 49 -11.93 -25.48 -30.55
C SER A 49 -12.25 -25.54 -29.06
N PHE A 50 -11.31 -26.02 -28.23
CA PHE A 50 -11.44 -26.07 -26.77
C PHE A 50 -11.04 -24.76 -26.08
N ALA A 51 -10.40 -23.81 -26.78
CA ALA A 51 -9.88 -22.57 -26.17
C ALA A 51 -11.00 -21.76 -25.49
N LYS A 52 -12.16 -21.65 -26.15
CA LYS A 52 -13.33 -20.96 -25.61
C LYS A 52 -13.87 -21.57 -24.31
N TRP A 53 -13.79 -22.89 -24.19
CA TRP A 53 -14.22 -23.60 -22.99
C TRP A 53 -13.22 -23.41 -21.85
N LEU A 54 -11.93 -23.55 -22.16
CA LEU A 54 -10.87 -23.42 -21.16
C LEU A 54 -10.86 -22.01 -20.54
N LEU A 55 -10.85 -20.96 -21.37
CA LEU A 55 -10.85 -19.59 -20.87
C LEU A 55 -12.13 -19.26 -20.10
N GLY A 56 -13.30 -19.68 -20.62
CA GLY A 56 -14.59 -19.45 -19.99
C GLY A 56 -14.71 -20.09 -18.60
N ILE A 57 -14.26 -21.34 -18.46
CA ILE A 57 -14.29 -22.06 -17.17
C ILE A 57 -13.36 -21.38 -16.15
N VAL A 58 -12.13 -21.02 -16.55
CA VAL A 58 -11.18 -20.36 -15.64
C VAL A 58 -11.71 -19.00 -15.17
N CYS A 59 -12.34 -18.23 -16.06
CA CYS A 59 -12.96 -16.95 -15.71
C CYS A 59 -14.19 -17.11 -14.79
N LEU A 60 -14.99 -18.17 -14.97
CA LEU A 60 -16.06 -18.51 -14.03
C LEU A 60 -15.53 -18.89 -12.66
N VAL A 61 -14.44 -19.67 -12.58
CA VAL A 61 -13.80 -20.01 -11.31
C VAL A 61 -13.27 -18.74 -10.62
N ALA A 62 -12.59 -17.85 -11.37
CA ALA A 62 -12.13 -16.57 -10.84
C ALA A 62 -13.30 -15.71 -10.31
N SER A 63 -14.44 -15.73 -11.00
CA SER A 63 -15.67 -15.05 -10.58
C SER A 63 -16.28 -15.67 -9.32
N ALA A 64 -16.31 -17.00 -9.22
CA ALA A 64 -16.79 -17.70 -8.02
C ALA A 64 -15.91 -17.40 -6.80
N VAL A 65 -14.59 -17.25 -6.99
CA VAL A 65 -13.65 -16.87 -5.91
C VAL A 65 -13.99 -15.50 -5.33
N GLN A 66 -14.60 -14.59 -6.09
CA GLN A 66 -15.01 -13.27 -5.59
C GLN A 66 -16.01 -13.34 -4.43
N ILE A 67 -16.82 -14.40 -4.35
CA ILE A 67 -17.75 -14.62 -3.24
C ILE A 67 -16.99 -14.66 -1.90
N PHE A 68 -15.80 -15.27 -1.87
CA PHE A 68 -14.94 -15.27 -0.68
C PHE A 68 -14.38 -13.88 -0.37
N GLY A 69 -14.11 -13.06 -1.38
CA GLY A 69 -13.73 -11.66 -1.23
C GLY A 69 -14.82 -10.87 -0.53
N PHE A 70 -16.06 -10.95 -1.03
CA PHE A 70 -17.23 -10.29 -0.43
C PHE A 70 -17.46 -10.75 1.01
N LEU A 71 -17.41 -12.05 1.28
CA LEU A 71 -17.54 -12.60 2.63
C LEU A 71 -16.41 -12.16 3.56
N GLY A 72 -15.18 -12.04 3.05
CA GLY A 72 -14.01 -11.59 3.80
C GLY A 72 -14.15 -10.16 4.30
N VAL A 73 -14.71 -9.28 3.46
CA VAL A 73 -15.01 -7.90 3.81
C VAL A 73 -16.23 -7.83 4.74
N ALA A 74 -17.35 -8.49 4.38
CA ALA A 74 -18.61 -8.40 5.13
C ALA A 74 -18.53 -8.99 6.55
N ARG A 75 -17.67 -9.98 6.78
CA ARG A 75 -17.46 -10.59 8.10
C ARG A 75 -16.21 -10.05 8.80
N GLU A 76 -15.52 -9.08 8.19
CA GLU A 76 -14.27 -8.49 8.69
C GLU A 76 -13.21 -9.53 9.08
N LYS A 77 -13.17 -10.70 8.42
CA LYS A 77 -12.24 -11.79 8.76
C LYS A 77 -10.92 -11.65 7.96
N PRO A 78 -9.82 -11.14 8.56
CA PRO A 78 -8.57 -10.89 7.82
C PRO A 78 -7.93 -12.16 7.26
N ILE A 79 -8.10 -13.31 7.95
CA ILE A 79 -7.59 -14.60 7.49
C ILE A 79 -8.33 -15.07 6.24
N LEU A 80 -9.66 -14.89 6.18
CA LEU A 80 -10.46 -15.27 5.01
C LEU A 80 -10.06 -14.41 3.81
N PHE A 81 -9.87 -13.10 4.04
CA PHE A 81 -9.49 -12.16 2.99
C PHE A 81 -8.09 -12.42 2.44
N ARG A 82 -7.12 -12.81 3.27
CA ARG A 82 -5.78 -13.26 2.80
C ARG A 82 -5.86 -14.47 1.88
N ARG A 83 -6.66 -15.49 2.26
CA ARG A 83 -6.85 -16.69 1.43
C ARG A 83 -7.52 -16.33 0.10
N TYR A 84 -8.53 -15.46 0.14
CA TYR A 84 -9.15 -14.91 -1.06
C TYR A 84 -8.11 -14.29 -2.00
N ILE A 85 -7.24 -13.39 -1.52
CA ILE A 85 -6.21 -12.75 -2.35
C ILE A 85 -5.32 -13.78 -3.04
N THR A 86 -4.87 -14.81 -2.32
CA THR A 86 -4.01 -15.85 -2.90
C THR A 86 -4.73 -16.64 -4.00
N LEU A 87 -5.96 -17.09 -3.73
CA LEU A 87 -6.76 -17.85 -4.70
C LEU A 87 -7.11 -17.01 -5.93
N HIS A 88 -7.49 -15.76 -5.70
CA HIS A 88 -7.79 -14.81 -6.75
C HIS A 88 -6.56 -14.54 -7.62
N SER A 89 -5.40 -14.26 -7.02
CA SER A 89 -4.16 -14.03 -7.78
C SER A 89 -3.76 -15.23 -8.64
N LEU A 90 -3.92 -16.46 -8.12
CA LEU A 90 -3.60 -17.66 -8.87
C LEU A 90 -4.55 -17.83 -10.06
N ALA A 91 -5.86 -17.66 -9.84
CA ALA A 91 -6.87 -17.78 -10.89
C ALA A 91 -6.65 -16.75 -12.00
N ILE A 92 -6.31 -15.51 -11.64
CA ILE A 92 -6.06 -14.44 -12.60
C ILE A 92 -4.77 -14.68 -13.39
N VAL A 93 -3.68 -15.06 -12.72
CA VAL A 93 -2.42 -15.40 -13.41
C VAL A 93 -2.65 -16.54 -14.42
N ALA A 94 -3.42 -17.55 -14.04
CA ALA A 94 -3.81 -18.63 -14.96
C ALA A 94 -4.61 -18.09 -16.16
N ALA A 95 -5.60 -17.22 -15.93
CA ALA A 95 -6.39 -16.61 -17.01
C ALA A 95 -5.52 -15.79 -17.97
N PHE A 96 -4.62 -14.94 -17.46
CA PHE A 96 -3.72 -14.13 -18.29
C PHE A 96 -2.70 -14.98 -19.04
N ALA A 97 -2.19 -16.06 -18.43
CA ALA A 97 -1.27 -16.99 -19.10
C ALA A 97 -1.94 -17.73 -20.26
N ILE A 98 -3.17 -18.21 -20.05
CA ILE A 98 -3.97 -18.86 -21.11
C ILE A 98 -4.25 -17.85 -22.23
N ALA A 99 -4.69 -16.64 -21.90
CA ALA A 99 -4.94 -15.61 -22.90
C ALA A 99 -3.68 -15.23 -23.68
N ALA A 100 -2.52 -15.10 -23.01
CA ALA A 100 -1.24 -14.83 -23.66
C ALA A 100 -0.83 -15.95 -24.62
N ALA A 101 -1.02 -17.22 -24.23
CA ALA A 101 -0.74 -18.36 -25.09
C ALA A 101 -1.58 -18.33 -26.37
N TRP A 102 -2.84 -17.89 -26.29
CA TRP A 102 -3.71 -17.75 -27.47
C TRP A 102 -3.34 -16.59 -28.37
N VAL A 103 -2.96 -15.45 -27.80
CA VAL A 103 -2.44 -14.32 -28.58
C VAL A 103 -1.17 -14.73 -29.34
N ILE A 104 -0.22 -15.40 -28.67
CA ILE A 104 1.03 -15.87 -29.29
C ILE A 104 0.75 -16.92 -30.36
N THR A 105 -0.15 -17.87 -30.09
CA THR A 105 -0.52 -18.90 -31.08
C THR A 105 -1.16 -18.27 -32.31
N SER A 106 -2.02 -17.27 -32.13
CA SER A 106 -2.69 -16.57 -33.23
C SER A 106 -1.69 -15.78 -34.08
N ALA A 107 -0.70 -15.14 -33.44
CA ALA A 107 0.39 -14.45 -34.15
C ALA A 107 1.30 -15.42 -34.93
N THR A 108 1.69 -16.54 -34.32
CA THR A 108 2.62 -17.50 -34.93
C THR A 108 1.98 -18.35 -36.03
N LYS A 109 0.66 -18.55 -36.00
CA LYS A 109 -0.10 -19.29 -37.01
C LYS A 109 -0.91 -18.39 -37.95
N HIS A 110 -0.38 -17.20 -38.25
CA HIS A 110 -1.00 -16.23 -39.15
C HIS A 110 -1.39 -16.84 -40.51
N SER A 111 -0.52 -17.65 -41.13
CA SER A 111 -0.80 -18.30 -42.42
C SER A 111 -2.00 -19.25 -42.37
N THR A 112 -2.22 -19.91 -41.23
CA THR A 112 -3.39 -20.78 -41.02
C THR A 112 -4.68 -19.95 -40.86
N ALA A 113 -4.60 -18.81 -40.17
CA ALA A 113 -5.73 -17.89 -40.06
C ALA A 113 -6.09 -17.30 -41.44
N GLN A 114 -5.08 -16.92 -42.23
CA GLN A 114 -5.28 -16.45 -43.60
C GLN A 114 -5.96 -17.51 -44.48
N SER A 115 -5.48 -18.75 -44.45
CA SER A 115 -6.08 -19.83 -45.26
C SER A 115 -7.53 -20.10 -44.88
N ASN A 116 -7.86 -20.06 -43.58
CA ASN A 116 -9.22 -20.27 -43.09
C ASN A 116 -10.14 -19.10 -43.48
N CYS A 117 -9.64 -17.87 -43.41
CA CYS A 117 -10.36 -16.68 -43.87
C CYS A 117 -10.71 -16.79 -45.36
N ILE A 118 -9.74 -17.15 -46.21
CA ILE A 118 -9.99 -17.33 -47.65
C ILE A 118 -11.01 -18.43 -47.89
N ALA A 119 -10.84 -19.60 -47.26
CA ALA A 119 -11.74 -20.74 -47.45
C ALA A 119 -13.19 -20.48 -47.00
N GLN A 120 -13.40 -19.56 -46.05
CA GLN A 120 -14.72 -19.28 -45.51
C GLN A 120 -15.44 -18.11 -46.20
N PHE A 121 -14.71 -17.15 -46.77
CA PHE A 121 -15.30 -15.91 -47.29
C PHE A 121 -15.10 -15.66 -48.79
N PHE A 122 -14.16 -16.35 -49.45
CA PHE A 122 -13.83 -16.09 -50.85
C PHE A 122 -13.94 -17.36 -51.70
N ASN A 123 -14.41 -17.22 -52.94
CA ASN A 123 -14.43 -18.32 -53.89
C ASN A 123 -13.10 -18.38 -54.65
N THR A 124 -12.31 -19.43 -54.41
CA THR A 124 -10.98 -19.60 -55.02
C THR A 124 -11.01 -19.95 -56.51
N THR A 125 -12.20 -20.07 -57.12
CA THR A 125 -12.33 -20.33 -58.56
C THR A 125 -12.32 -19.06 -59.42
N ASP A 126 -12.55 -17.89 -58.83
CA ASP A 126 -12.39 -16.59 -59.48
C ASP A 126 -11.03 -15.99 -59.14
N SER A 127 -10.21 -15.69 -60.16
CA SER A 127 -8.87 -15.13 -59.99
C SER A 127 -8.87 -13.73 -59.40
N THR A 128 -9.94 -12.96 -59.60
CA THR A 128 -10.10 -11.61 -59.07
C THR A 128 -10.38 -11.68 -57.57
N GLU A 129 -11.38 -12.48 -57.17
CA GLU A 129 -11.73 -12.68 -55.75
C GLU A 129 -10.58 -13.32 -54.95
N GLN A 130 -9.80 -14.21 -55.57
CA GLN A 130 -8.63 -14.80 -54.93
C GLN A 130 -7.55 -13.76 -54.62
N SER A 131 -7.33 -12.78 -55.50
CA SER A 131 -6.35 -11.72 -55.28
C SER A 131 -6.78 -10.74 -54.16
N GLU A 132 -8.06 -10.39 -54.14
CA GLU A 132 -8.65 -9.54 -53.11
C GLU A 132 -8.68 -10.25 -51.75
N GLY A 133 -9.09 -11.52 -51.73
CA GLY A 133 -9.10 -12.37 -50.54
C GLY A 133 -7.72 -12.54 -49.92
N ASN A 134 -6.67 -12.71 -50.73
CA ASN A 134 -5.29 -12.76 -50.23
C ASN A 134 -4.87 -11.46 -49.54
N THR A 135 -5.28 -10.31 -50.08
CA THR A 135 -4.92 -9.01 -49.50
C THR A 135 -5.67 -8.77 -48.20
N LEU A 136 -7.00 -8.98 -48.19
CA LEU A 136 -7.84 -8.76 -47.01
C LEU A 136 -7.53 -9.75 -45.89
N CYS A 137 -7.44 -11.05 -46.20
CA CYS A 137 -7.16 -12.10 -45.21
C CYS A 137 -5.71 -12.09 -44.71
N ASN A 138 -4.79 -11.34 -45.34
CA ASN A 138 -3.47 -11.09 -44.78
C ASN A 138 -3.51 -9.99 -43.68
N ILE A 139 -4.28 -8.92 -43.91
CA ILE A 139 -4.32 -7.74 -43.03
C ILE A 139 -5.22 -7.99 -41.81
N PHE A 140 -6.42 -8.53 -42.00
CA PHE A 140 -7.41 -8.67 -40.91
C PHE A 140 -6.92 -9.49 -39.71
N PRO A 141 -6.27 -10.66 -39.88
CA PRO A 141 -5.74 -11.42 -38.75
C PRO A 141 -4.69 -10.66 -37.94
N TRP A 142 -3.85 -9.83 -38.58
CA TRP A 142 -2.87 -9.00 -37.84
C TRP A 142 -3.55 -7.94 -36.99
N VAL A 143 -4.60 -7.30 -37.52
CA VAL A 143 -5.40 -6.33 -36.76
C VAL A 143 -6.08 -7.01 -35.58
N ASP A 144 -6.67 -8.19 -35.78
CA ASP A 144 -7.32 -8.98 -34.72
C ASP A 144 -6.33 -9.33 -33.59
N VAL A 145 -5.16 -9.88 -33.93
CA VAL A 145 -4.09 -10.18 -32.97
C VAL A 145 -3.63 -8.90 -32.25
N GLY A 146 -3.51 -7.78 -32.95
CA GLY A 146 -3.14 -6.49 -32.37
C GLY A 146 -4.15 -6.01 -31.32
N ILE A 147 -5.45 -6.09 -31.62
CA ILE A 147 -6.53 -5.73 -30.69
C ILE A 147 -6.53 -6.68 -29.49
N MET A 148 -6.41 -8.00 -29.71
CA MET A 148 -6.33 -8.97 -28.61
C MET A 148 -5.16 -8.70 -27.67
N ALA A 149 -3.97 -8.43 -28.22
CA ALA A 149 -2.78 -8.10 -27.44
C ALA A 149 -2.95 -6.76 -26.70
N GLY A 150 -3.51 -5.75 -27.35
CA GLY A 150 -3.76 -4.44 -26.75
C GLY A 150 -4.71 -4.51 -25.55
N ILE A 151 -5.83 -5.22 -25.70
CA ILE A 151 -6.79 -5.45 -24.61
C ILE A 151 -6.15 -6.25 -23.49
N TRP A 152 -5.35 -7.28 -23.81
CA TRP A 152 -4.65 -8.07 -22.81
C TRP A 152 -3.71 -7.21 -21.95
N VAL A 153 -2.89 -6.36 -22.57
CA VAL A 153 -1.97 -5.45 -21.85
C VAL A 153 -2.74 -4.47 -20.98
N TRP A 154 -3.80 -3.86 -21.51
CA TRP A 154 -4.63 -2.91 -20.78
C TRP A 154 -5.26 -3.55 -19.54
N LEU A 155 -5.88 -4.72 -19.71
CA LEU A 155 -6.47 -5.46 -18.61
C LEU A 155 -5.41 -5.89 -17.59
N ALA A 156 -4.22 -6.28 -18.02
CA ALA A 156 -3.13 -6.64 -17.10
C ALA A 156 -2.72 -5.46 -16.21
N ILE A 157 -2.58 -4.27 -16.78
CA ILE A 157 -2.25 -3.04 -16.04
C ILE A 157 -3.35 -2.72 -15.01
N MET A 158 -4.62 -2.73 -15.44
CA MET A 158 -5.76 -2.51 -14.56
C MET A 158 -5.81 -3.53 -13.43
N HIS A 159 -5.49 -4.80 -13.73
CA HIS A 159 -5.52 -5.85 -12.74
C HIS A 159 -4.39 -5.74 -11.71
N VAL A 160 -3.19 -5.36 -12.15
CA VAL A 160 -2.06 -5.05 -11.25
C VAL A 160 -2.42 -3.89 -10.32
N TYR A 161 -3.06 -2.84 -10.84
CA TYR A 161 -3.54 -1.73 -10.02
C TYR A 161 -4.54 -2.20 -8.94
N LEU A 162 -5.58 -2.94 -9.32
CA LEU A 162 -6.57 -3.47 -8.38
C LEU A 162 -5.95 -4.42 -7.35
N TYR A 163 -4.98 -5.24 -7.76
CA TYR A 163 -4.24 -6.12 -6.86
C TYR A 163 -3.47 -5.34 -5.79
N VAL A 164 -2.81 -4.24 -6.16
CA VAL A 164 -2.13 -3.34 -5.21
C VAL A 164 -3.13 -2.73 -4.23
N VAL A 165 -4.29 -2.26 -4.71
CA VAL A 165 -5.36 -1.71 -3.86
C VAL A 165 -5.85 -2.75 -2.86
N ILE A 166 -6.19 -3.95 -3.32
CA ILE A 166 -6.67 -5.06 -2.48
C ILE A 166 -5.63 -5.49 -1.43
N ASN A 167 -4.36 -5.57 -1.82
CA ASN A 167 -3.27 -5.88 -0.88
C ASN A 167 -3.07 -4.80 0.18
N SER A 168 -3.18 -3.54 -0.22
CA SER A 168 -3.07 -2.42 0.71
C SER A 168 -4.20 -2.45 1.75
N TYR A 169 -5.42 -2.78 1.33
CA TYR A 169 -6.58 -2.96 2.19
C TYR A 169 -6.39 -4.13 3.18
N SER A 170 -5.94 -5.29 2.69
CA SER A 170 -5.65 -6.45 3.56
C SER A 170 -4.65 -6.12 4.67
N SER A 171 -3.62 -5.34 4.32
CA SER A 171 -2.59 -4.89 5.28
C SER A 171 -3.15 -3.90 6.29
N ALA A 172 -4.05 -3.01 5.88
CA ALA A 172 -4.73 -2.08 6.78
C ALA A 172 -5.64 -2.81 7.78
N GLN A 173 -6.48 -3.73 7.30
CA GLN A 173 -7.41 -4.51 8.14
C GLN A 173 -6.69 -5.29 9.26
N GLN A 174 -5.47 -5.77 9.00
CA GLN A 174 -4.66 -6.47 10.00
C GLN A 174 -4.11 -5.54 11.07
N ARG A 175 -3.62 -4.36 10.67
CA ARG A 175 -3.12 -3.37 11.62
C ARG A 175 -4.23 -2.90 12.55
N ASP A 176 -5.42 -2.72 12.01
CA ASP A 176 -6.59 -2.35 12.80
C ASP A 176 -6.96 -3.47 13.78
N HIS A 177 -7.01 -4.73 13.35
CA HIS A 177 -7.26 -5.87 14.24
C HIS A 177 -6.19 -6.02 15.34
N ILE A 178 -4.90 -5.83 15.02
CA ILE A 178 -3.82 -5.87 16.03
C ILE A 178 -4.01 -4.75 17.05
N LYS A 179 -4.37 -3.54 16.59
CA LYS A 179 -4.62 -2.39 17.47
C LYS A 179 -5.84 -2.60 18.35
N TYR A 180 -6.96 -3.09 17.80
CA TYR A 180 -8.16 -3.42 18.56
C TYR A 180 -7.89 -4.53 19.57
N ASN A 181 -7.16 -5.59 19.19
CA ASN A 181 -6.78 -6.65 20.12
C ASN A 181 -5.85 -6.14 21.24
N ALA A 182 -4.91 -5.24 20.94
CA ALA A 182 -4.07 -4.62 21.96
C ALA A 182 -4.88 -3.76 22.95
N LEU A 183 -5.94 -3.08 22.48
CA LEU A 183 -6.86 -2.29 23.31
C LEU A 183 -7.90 -3.13 24.07
N ASN A 184 -8.21 -4.34 23.58
CA ASN A 184 -9.22 -5.21 24.21
C ASN A 184 -8.58 -6.25 25.15
N ASN A 185 -7.34 -6.67 24.87
CA ASN A 185 -6.56 -7.52 25.78
C ASN A 185 -6.00 -6.75 26.98
N SER A 186 -6.20 -5.43 27.07
CA SER A 186 -5.94 -4.64 28.30
C SER A 186 -7.06 -4.76 29.35
N ASN A 187 -7.97 -5.73 29.20
CA ASN A 187 -8.88 -6.11 30.27
C ASN A 187 -8.11 -6.97 31.30
N GLY A 188 -7.92 -6.53 32.55
CA GLY A 188 -8.87 -5.70 33.32
C GLY A 188 -8.32 -4.45 34.00
N GLU A 189 -7.37 -3.70 33.43
CA GLU A 189 -6.95 -2.44 34.03
C GLU A 189 -6.95 -1.30 33.02
N GLY A 190 -8.11 -0.65 32.95
CA GLY A 190 -8.18 0.77 32.68
C GLY A 190 -7.84 1.22 31.27
N ILE A 191 -8.49 2.31 30.89
CA ILE A 191 -7.99 3.22 29.87
C ILE A 191 -6.47 3.41 30.08
N PRO A 192 -5.62 3.39 29.05
CA PRO A 192 -4.16 3.51 29.18
C PRO A 192 -3.70 4.94 29.53
N LEU A 193 -4.45 5.60 30.41
CA LEU A 193 -4.12 6.83 31.09
C LEU A 193 -3.87 6.60 32.59
N ASP A 194 -4.16 5.41 33.14
CA ASP A 194 -4.18 5.21 34.60
C ASP A 194 -3.00 4.40 35.17
N ASN A 195 -2.31 3.57 34.37
CA ASN A 195 -1.19 2.76 34.89
C ASN A 195 0.18 3.44 34.73
N ARG A 196 0.39 4.48 35.54
CA ARG A 196 1.70 4.79 36.14
C ARG A 196 1.88 4.07 37.49
N ALA A 197 1.29 2.88 37.64
CA ALA A 197 1.54 2.03 38.80
C ALA A 197 2.89 1.32 38.61
N SER A 198 3.89 1.78 39.35
CA SER A 198 5.18 1.14 39.56
C SER A 198 5.00 -0.26 40.17
N GLY A 199 4.85 -1.27 39.32
CA GLY A 199 4.79 -2.68 39.73
C GLY A 199 6.19 -3.20 40.04
N ASP A 200 6.56 -3.20 41.33
CA ASP A 200 7.67 -3.97 41.86
C ASP A 200 7.35 -5.47 41.77
N TYR A 201 7.75 -6.11 40.66
CA TYR A 201 7.83 -7.57 40.58
C TYR A 201 9.24 -8.06 40.95
N ALA A 202 9.28 -8.92 41.97
CA ALA A 202 10.45 -9.67 42.41
C ALA A 202 10.81 -10.73 41.37
N GLY A 203 11.62 -10.35 40.38
CA GLY A 203 12.02 -11.25 39.31
C GLY A 203 12.92 -10.58 38.28
N GLY A 204 14.17 -10.30 38.67
CA GLY A 204 15.34 -10.33 37.79
C GLY A 204 15.23 -9.69 36.40
N HIS A 205 14.67 -8.48 36.27
CA HIS A 205 14.97 -7.61 35.15
C HIS A 205 15.91 -6.52 35.65
N ALA A 206 17.15 -6.53 35.14
CA ALA A 206 18.11 -5.47 35.37
C ALA A 206 17.49 -4.16 34.88
N ARG A 207 16.94 -3.38 35.81
CA ARG A 207 16.48 -2.02 35.54
C ARG A 207 17.70 -1.28 35.01
N GLN A 208 17.61 -0.76 33.79
CA GLN A 208 18.47 0.37 33.45
C GLN A 208 18.18 1.44 34.50
N PHE A 209 19.16 1.75 35.34
CA PHE A 209 19.04 2.79 36.35
C PHE A 209 18.61 4.06 35.63
N SER A 210 17.32 4.38 35.76
CA SER A 210 16.83 5.70 35.43
C SER A 210 17.59 6.62 36.38
N ALA A 211 18.53 7.38 35.84
CA ALA A 211 19.48 8.17 36.61
C ALA A 211 18.85 9.31 37.41
N ALA A 212 17.55 9.53 37.26
CA ALA A 212 16.78 10.51 37.99
C ALA A 212 15.73 9.77 38.80
N SER A 213 15.77 9.95 40.12
CA SER A 213 14.65 9.54 40.97
C SER A 213 13.44 10.42 40.67
N MET A 214 12.24 9.92 40.93
CA MET A 214 11.02 10.73 40.76
C MET A 214 11.04 11.98 41.66
N SER A 215 11.76 11.94 42.78
CA SER A 215 12.05 13.13 43.60
C SER A 215 12.93 14.16 42.89
N ASP A 216 13.94 13.73 42.10
CA ASP A 216 14.77 14.66 41.33
C ASP A 216 13.96 15.35 40.23
N VAL A 217 13.03 14.62 39.59
CA VAL A 217 12.15 15.20 38.57
C VAL A 217 11.13 16.15 39.18
N MET A 218 10.60 15.86 40.38
CA MET A 218 9.63 16.72 41.07
C MET A 218 10.30 17.95 41.72
N ASN A 219 11.58 17.87 42.07
CA ASN A 219 12.37 19.02 42.54
C ASN A 219 12.92 19.87 41.39
N GLN A 220 12.78 19.45 40.13
CA GLN A 220 13.11 20.33 39.02
C GLN A 220 12.12 21.50 39.01
N PRO A 221 12.61 22.75 39.00
CA PRO A 221 11.73 23.90 38.90
C PRO A 221 10.92 23.77 37.62
N VAL A 222 9.59 23.77 37.75
CA VAL A 222 8.66 23.75 36.62
C VAL A 222 8.99 24.96 35.75
N ARG A 223 9.62 24.70 34.59
CA ARG A 223 9.76 25.70 33.54
C ARG A 223 8.54 25.57 32.67
N GLU A 224 7.59 26.48 32.86
CA GLU A 224 6.48 26.62 31.92
C GLU A 224 7.07 26.77 30.51
N PRO A 225 6.64 25.94 29.54
CA PRO A 225 6.98 26.20 28.15
C PRO A 225 6.48 27.60 27.83
N ARG A 226 7.42 28.49 27.49
CA ARG A 226 7.07 29.85 27.09
C ARG A 226 6.44 29.75 25.70
N ASP A 227 5.14 29.51 25.69
CA ASP A 227 4.35 29.51 24.47
C ASP A 227 4.52 30.89 23.83
N GLY A 228 5.14 30.92 22.65
CA GLY A 228 5.49 32.15 21.92
C GLY A 228 4.30 33.01 21.48
N PHE A 229 3.10 32.80 22.04
CA PHE A 229 1.85 33.45 21.68
C PHE A 229 1.06 34.03 22.87
N SER A 230 1.57 33.96 24.11
CA SER A 230 0.93 34.64 25.25
C SER A 230 1.45 36.08 25.41
N TYR A 231 0.83 37.02 24.70
CA TYR A 231 0.84 38.44 25.07
C TYR A 231 -0.25 38.65 26.12
N SER A 232 0.13 38.72 27.40
CA SER A 232 -0.70 39.33 28.44
C SER A 232 -0.01 40.58 28.95
N ASP A 233 -0.70 41.70 28.75
CA ASP A 233 -0.34 43.05 29.14
C ASP A 233 0.14 43.19 30.59
N ASN A 234 1.29 43.86 30.74
CA ASN A 234 1.57 44.92 31.72
C ASN A 234 3.08 44.98 31.99
N ALA A 235 3.83 45.62 31.09
CA ALA A 235 5.14 46.16 31.39
C ALA A 235 5.29 47.52 30.69
N PRO A 236 5.82 48.55 31.39
CA PRO A 236 5.87 49.91 30.87
C PRO A 236 6.81 50.02 29.67
N TYR A 237 6.26 50.65 28.64
CA TYR A 237 6.86 50.97 27.34
C TYR A 237 8.17 51.76 27.49
N VAL A 238 9.27 51.20 26.99
CA VAL A 238 10.50 51.95 26.69
C VAL A 238 10.58 52.07 25.17
N PRO A 239 10.53 53.28 24.58
CA PRO A 239 10.51 53.43 23.13
C PRO A 239 11.92 53.17 22.59
N GLN A 240 12.11 52.10 21.82
CA GLN A 240 13.34 51.90 21.06
C GLN A 240 13.05 51.86 19.56
N SER A 241 13.72 52.80 18.89
CA SER A 241 13.77 53.19 17.48
C SER A 241 13.50 52.11 16.43
N ASN A 242 12.67 52.49 15.45
CA ASN A 242 12.47 51.90 14.13
C ASN A 242 13.75 51.35 13.47
N VAL A 243 13.72 50.07 13.08
CA VAL A 243 14.57 49.50 12.02
C VAL A 243 13.73 48.53 11.17
N PRO A 244 13.86 48.48 9.83
CA PRO A 244 12.89 47.81 8.95
C PRO A 244 13.21 46.33 8.68
N TYR A 245 12.14 45.52 8.67
CA TYR A 245 11.91 44.29 7.91
C TYR A 245 13.07 43.29 7.72
N GLY A 246 13.04 42.20 8.51
CA GLY A 246 13.87 41.01 8.30
C GLY A 246 13.27 39.80 9.02
N ASP A 247 12.89 38.79 8.24
CA ASP A 247 12.39 37.49 8.67
C ASP A 247 13.54 36.70 9.32
N SER A 248 13.68 36.80 10.65
CA SER A 248 14.69 36.05 11.40
C SER A 248 14.12 35.56 12.72
N VAL A 249 13.98 34.25 12.83
CA VAL A 249 13.63 33.53 14.05
C VAL A 249 14.65 33.89 15.14
N SER A 250 14.19 34.49 16.24
CA SER A 250 15.08 34.88 17.33
C SER A 250 15.62 33.62 18.03
N HIS A 251 16.90 33.32 17.85
CA HIS A 251 17.58 32.34 18.68
C HIS A 251 17.86 32.95 20.07
N PRO A 252 17.73 32.21 21.17
CA PRO A 252 17.99 32.74 22.51
C PRO A 252 19.48 33.12 22.66
N ASN A 253 19.75 34.41 22.88
CA ASN A 253 21.08 35.03 23.06
C ASN A 253 21.85 34.60 24.32
N TYR A 254 21.45 33.50 24.99
CA TYR A 254 22.11 32.97 26.18
C TYR A 254 22.77 31.60 25.98
N ALA A 255 22.76 31.04 24.76
CA ALA A 255 23.47 29.80 24.45
C ALA A 255 24.93 30.09 24.06
N TYR A 256 25.71 30.65 24.99
CA TYR A 256 27.17 30.64 24.88
C TYR A 256 27.67 29.25 25.30
N THR A 257 27.89 28.35 24.33
CA THR A 257 28.76 27.19 24.57
C THR A 257 30.19 27.69 24.61
N GLN A 258 30.65 28.08 25.79
CA GLN A 258 32.04 28.47 26.02
C GLN A 258 32.96 27.27 25.72
N ASN A 259 34.02 27.55 24.95
CA ASN A 259 35.28 26.84 24.72
C ASN A 259 35.32 25.30 24.84
N PRO A 260 35.92 24.58 23.87
CA PRO A 260 36.19 23.14 24.00
C PRO A 260 37.27 22.90 25.08
N GLY A 261 36.88 22.96 26.34
CA GLY A 261 37.61 22.35 27.43
C GLY A 261 37.39 20.84 27.41
N PRO A 262 38.33 20.04 27.94
CA PRO A 262 38.16 18.59 28.04
C PRO A 262 36.87 18.29 28.79
N THR A 263 35.95 17.57 28.13
CA THR A 263 34.70 17.09 28.72
C THR A 263 35.02 16.34 30.02
N PRO A 264 34.48 16.75 31.18
CA PRO A 264 34.67 16.03 32.42
C PRO A 264 34.20 14.59 32.24
N GLY A 265 35.13 13.64 32.38
CA GLY A 265 34.81 12.21 32.31
C GLY A 265 33.88 11.85 33.46
N TYR A 266 32.70 11.35 33.13
CA TYR A 266 31.79 10.80 34.13
C TYR A 266 32.34 9.46 34.61
N ASN A 267 32.42 9.30 35.93
CA ASN A 267 32.88 8.09 36.57
C ASN A 267 31.98 6.90 36.17
N ASN A 268 32.51 6.02 35.32
CA ASN A 268 31.86 4.79 34.92
C ASN A 268 32.57 3.68 35.69
N GLY A 269 31.88 3.01 36.61
CA GLY A 269 32.46 2.03 37.56
C GLY A 269 33.09 0.78 36.93
N TYR A 270 33.26 0.76 35.61
CA TYR A 270 34.02 -0.24 34.88
C TYR A 270 35.50 0.19 34.63
N TYR A 271 35.87 1.48 34.78
CA TYR A 271 37.21 1.96 34.41
C TYR A 271 37.97 2.83 35.43
N ASP A 272 37.35 3.41 36.46
CA ASP A 272 38.10 4.15 37.50
C ASP A 272 37.25 4.32 38.76
N ASP A 273 37.85 4.34 39.95
CA ASP A 273 37.12 4.41 41.25
C ASP A 273 37.55 5.65 42.06
N SER A 274 38.18 6.63 41.42
CA SER A 274 38.95 7.67 42.11
C SER A 274 38.53 9.13 41.89
N ALA A 275 37.36 9.40 41.28
CA ALA A 275 36.89 10.77 41.06
C ALA A 275 35.58 11.09 41.81
N ASP A 276 35.70 11.97 42.82
CA ASP A 276 34.62 12.45 43.72
C ASP A 276 33.82 13.63 43.11
N LEU A 277 33.54 13.55 41.79
CA LEU A 277 32.84 14.58 41.04
C LEU A 277 31.36 14.22 40.88
N SER A 278 30.49 15.05 41.46
CA SER A 278 29.04 14.93 41.33
C SER A 278 28.62 15.13 39.86
N ARG A 279 27.68 14.31 39.41
CA ARG A 279 27.19 14.31 38.02
C ARG A 279 26.61 15.70 37.66
N PRO A 280 27.03 16.33 36.55
CA PRO A 280 26.38 17.55 36.10
C PRO A 280 24.90 17.28 35.77
N PRO A 281 24.00 18.26 36.02
CA PRO A 281 22.58 18.12 35.67
C PRO A 281 22.45 17.81 34.18
N GLN A 282 21.57 16.87 33.82
CA GLN A 282 21.38 16.51 32.42
C GLN A 282 20.90 17.74 31.63
N SER A 283 21.66 18.11 30.59
CA SER A 283 21.21 19.05 29.58
C SER A 283 19.99 18.45 28.87
N GLN A 284 18.90 19.20 28.78
CA GLN A 284 17.68 18.76 28.09
C GLN A 284 17.98 18.37 26.65
N ALA A 285 17.34 17.31 26.17
CA ALA A 285 17.39 16.89 24.78
C ALA A 285 16.97 18.07 23.88
N HIS A 286 17.84 18.43 22.94
CA HIS A 286 17.54 19.48 21.97
C HIS A 286 16.34 19.06 21.09
N PRO A 287 15.38 19.95 20.78
CA PRO A 287 14.14 19.62 20.05
C PRO A 287 14.30 19.05 18.62
N GLY A 288 15.51 18.87 18.12
CA GLY A 288 15.79 18.43 16.74
C GLY A 288 16.35 17.02 16.58
N GLU A 289 16.45 16.22 17.64
CA GLU A 289 16.97 14.85 17.52
C GLU A 289 15.83 13.82 17.44
N PHE A 290 15.10 13.85 16.31
CA PHE A 290 14.32 12.73 15.83
C PHE A 290 14.75 12.46 14.37
N ARG A 291 15.57 11.45 14.16
CA ARG A 291 15.76 10.78 12.87
C ARG A 291 15.41 9.31 13.01
#